data_AF-A0A1I0ES23-F1
#
_entry.id   AF-A0A1I0ES23-F1
#
_cell.length_a   1.000
_cell.length_b   1.000
_cell.length_c   1.000
_cell.angle_alpha   90.00
_cell.angle_beta   90.00
_cell.angle_gamma   90.00
#
_symmetry.space_group_name_H-M   'P 1'
#
loop_
_entity.id
_entity.type
_entity.pdbx_description
1 polymer ?
#
loop_
_entity_poly.entity_id
_entity_poly.type
_entity_poly.pdbx_seq_one_letter_code
_entity_poly.pdbx_strand_id
1 'polypeptide(L)'
;MKLMEKILSKENLERAIKKVKQNKGAPGTDKMTVQEIEYWCEQYQEELISKIMNKQYRPMPVKRVYIPKPNGKQRPLGIPTVVDRVIQQAMFQVLSEIYEPVFSEHSFGFRPGRSAHMAMKEVLKYLNEGYEWIVDLDIEKFFDTVNHDKLISILREKVNDATTLHLIRAYLRAGVLENGLIKSTIIGTPQGGPVSVILSNIYLDKFDKELETRNLRFVRYADDCIIFVKSEMSANRVMKSVTSWLERKLFLKVSATKTIILFG
;
A
#
# COMPACT_ATOMS: atom_id res chain seq x y z
N MET A 1 -24.82 -0.06 9.69
CA MET A 1 -23.82 1.01 9.62
C MET A 1 -23.08 0.90 8.30
N LYS A 2 -23.18 1.93 7.45
CA LYS A 2 -22.43 2.01 6.18
C LYS A 2 -20.93 2.04 6.47
N LEU A 3 -20.09 1.63 5.53
CA LEU A 3 -18.65 1.49 5.79
C LEU A 3 -18.02 2.83 6.17
N MET A 4 -18.43 3.90 5.48
CA MET A 4 -17.94 5.26 5.78
C MET A 4 -18.30 5.73 7.20
N GLU A 5 -19.48 5.37 7.70
CA GLU A 5 -19.89 5.68 9.08
C GLU A 5 -18.98 4.97 10.09
N LYS A 6 -18.53 3.73 9.79
CA LYS A 6 -17.52 3.05 10.63
C LYS A 6 -16.18 3.78 10.61
N ILE A 7 -15.73 4.18 9.42
CA ILE A 7 -14.47 4.90 9.21
C ILE A 7 -14.45 6.21 10.00
N LEU A 8 -15.54 6.97 9.96
CA LEU A 8 -15.66 8.28 10.61
C LEU A 8 -16.30 8.23 12.01
N SER A 9 -16.49 7.03 12.58
CA SER A 9 -16.96 6.89 13.96
C SER A 9 -15.99 7.56 14.93
N LYS A 10 -16.53 8.13 16.00
CA LYS A 10 -15.74 8.85 17.00
C LYS A 10 -14.62 7.98 17.56
N GLU A 11 -14.96 6.74 17.94
CA GLU A 11 -14.02 5.78 18.51
C GLU A 11 -12.89 5.44 17.51
N ASN A 12 -13.22 5.31 16.22
CA ASN A 12 -12.21 5.00 15.21
C ASN A 12 -11.29 6.20 14.91
N LEU A 13 -11.84 7.41 14.89
CA LEU A 13 -11.07 8.65 14.72
C LEU A 13 -10.15 8.91 15.91
N GLU A 14 -10.59 8.69 17.14
CA GLU A 14 -9.74 8.80 18.34
C GLU A 14 -8.56 7.82 18.29
N ARG A 15 -8.81 6.55 17.91
CA ARG A 15 -7.73 5.58 17.68
C ARG A 15 -6.79 6.02 16.56
N ALA A 16 -7.33 6.60 15.49
CA ALA A 16 -6.53 7.11 14.37
C ALA A 16 -5.61 8.27 14.81
N ILE A 17 -6.15 9.25 15.54
CA ILE A 17 -5.41 10.39 16.09
C ILE A 17 -4.29 9.89 17.00
N LYS A 18 -4.60 9.00 17.94
CA LYS A 18 -3.60 8.40 18.84
C LYS A 18 -2.48 7.73 18.06
N LYS A 19 -2.81 6.96 17.02
CA LYS A 19 -1.82 6.28 16.18
C LYS A 19 -0.96 7.26 15.38
N VAL A 20 -1.55 8.31 14.80
CA VAL A 20 -0.81 9.36 14.08
C VAL A 20 0.13 10.11 15.02
N LYS A 21 -0.32 10.46 16.23
CA LYS A 21 0.53 11.09 17.26
C LYS A 21 1.71 10.18 17.65
N GLN A 22 1.46 8.89 17.85
CA GLN A 22 2.51 7.90 18.16
C GLN A 22 3.56 7.78 17.05
N ASN A 23 3.12 7.77 15.78
CA ASN A 23 4.01 7.67 14.63
C ASN A 23 4.84 8.94 14.40
N LYS A 24 4.48 10.06 15.06
CA LYS A 24 5.08 11.38 14.86
C LYS A 24 5.05 11.75 13.36
N GLY A 25 6.15 12.28 12.84
CA GLY A 25 6.31 12.59 11.42
C GLY A 25 6.21 14.07 11.11
N ALA A 26 6.91 14.48 10.06
CA ALA A 26 6.99 15.88 9.67
C ALA A 26 5.59 16.41 9.27
N PRO A 27 5.37 17.73 9.39
CA PRO A 27 4.13 18.33 8.92
C PRO A 27 4.03 18.28 7.38
N GLY A 28 2.79 18.32 6.89
CA GLY A 28 2.48 18.31 5.45
C GLY A 28 2.69 19.68 4.80
N THR A 29 1.92 19.94 3.74
CA THR A 29 1.97 21.21 2.99
C THR A 29 1.40 22.40 3.77
N ASP A 30 0.48 22.13 4.68
CA ASP A 30 -0.18 23.09 5.59
C ASP A 30 0.67 23.47 6.81
N LYS A 31 1.81 22.79 7.00
CA LYS A 31 2.75 22.99 8.12
C LYS A 31 2.20 22.65 9.51
N MET A 32 0.95 22.18 9.63
CA MET A 32 0.36 21.75 10.89
C MET A 32 1.09 20.51 11.43
N THR A 33 1.42 20.55 12.73
CA THR A 33 2.12 19.49 13.45
C THR A 33 1.15 18.50 14.10
N VAL A 34 1.67 17.35 14.54
CA VAL A 34 0.84 16.32 15.20
C VAL A 34 0.35 16.75 16.59
N GLN A 35 0.97 17.76 17.20
CA GLN A 35 0.51 18.31 18.49
C GLN A 35 -0.77 19.13 18.35
N GLU A 36 -0.99 19.73 17.18
CA GLU A 36 -2.11 20.65 16.94
C GLU A 36 -3.41 19.93 16.52
N ILE A 37 -3.35 18.62 16.25
CA ILE A 37 -4.47 17.87 15.66
C ILE A 37 -5.70 17.80 16.55
N GLU A 38 -5.53 17.70 17.87
CA GLU A 38 -6.66 17.60 18.81
C GLU A 38 -7.45 18.92 18.83
N TYR A 39 -6.76 20.04 18.96
CA TYR A 39 -7.36 21.37 18.87
C TYR A 39 -8.02 21.61 17.50
N TRP A 40 -7.38 21.17 16.41
CA TRP A 40 -7.97 21.26 15.07
C TRP A 40 -9.28 20.46 14.98
N CYS A 41 -9.30 19.24 15.51
CA CYS A 41 -10.50 18.39 15.52
C CYS A 41 -11.65 19.00 16.32
N GLU A 42 -11.38 19.62 17.47
CA GLU A 42 -12.40 20.30 18.28
C GLU A 42 -13.16 21.37 17.49
N GLN A 43 -12.49 22.05 16.56
CA GLN A 43 -13.07 23.15 15.79
C GLN A 43 -13.69 22.70 14.46
N TYR A 44 -13.09 21.72 13.78
CA TYR A 44 -13.39 21.44 12.36
C TYR A 44 -13.83 20.00 12.06
N GLN A 45 -13.90 19.10 13.04
CA GLN A 45 -14.18 17.68 12.77
C GLN A 45 -15.58 17.46 12.18
N GLU A 46 -16.61 18.13 12.69
CA GLU A 46 -17.99 17.94 12.17
C GLU A 46 -18.12 18.41 10.72
N GLU A 47 -17.53 19.56 10.40
CA GLU A 47 -17.48 20.09 9.03
C GLU A 47 -16.71 19.13 8.11
N LEU A 48 -15.56 18.61 8.56
CA LEU A 48 -14.77 17.64 7.83
C LEU A 48 -15.59 16.38 7.52
N ILE A 49 -16.25 15.79 8.53
CA ILE A 49 -17.09 14.61 8.36
C ILE A 49 -18.21 14.89 7.37
N SER A 50 -18.90 16.03 7.50
CA SER A 50 -19.95 16.44 6.57
C SER A 50 -19.43 16.54 5.12
N LYS A 51 -18.28 17.18 4.91
CA LYS A 51 -17.65 17.27 3.58
C LYS A 51 -17.29 15.90 3.01
N ILE A 52 -16.80 14.96 3.84
CA ILE A 52 -16.48 13.61 3.39
C ILE A 52 -17.75 12.84 3.01
N MET A 53 -18.78 12.87 3.87
CA MET A 53 -20.05 12.18 3.64
C MET A 53 -20.75 12.68 2.37
N ASN A 54 -20.63 13.98 2.08
CA ASN A 54 -21.17 14.61 0.88
C ASN A 54 -20.23 14.55 -0.34
N LYS A 55 -19.09 13.83 -0.27
CA LYS A 55 -18.09 13.70 -1.36
C LYS A 55 -17.47 15.02 -1.83
N GLN A 56 -17.55 16.05 -1.00
CA GLN A 56 -17.03 17.39 -1.23
C GLN A 56 -15.60 17.56 -0.71
N TYR A 57 -15.15 16.70 0.20
CA TYR A 57 -13.78 16.72 0.67
C TYR A 57 -12.77 16.50 -0.47
N ARG A 58 -11.68 17.26 -0.43
CA ARG A 58 -10.56 17.19 -1.37
C ARG A 58 -9.29 17.08 -0.53
N PRO A 59 -8.62 15.91 -0.52
CA PRO A 59 -7.36 15.76 0.18
C PRO A 59 -6.31 16.76 -0.32
N MET A 60 -5.42 17.18 0.57
CA MET A 60 -4.34 18.08 0.20
C MET A 60 -3.25 17.32 -0.57
N PRO A 61 -2.53 17.98 -1.50
CA PRO A 61 -1.39 17.38 -2.16
C PRO A 61 -0.33 17.01 -1.12
N VAL A 62 0.34 15.87 -1.32
CA VAL A 62 1.40 15.46 -0.38
C VAL A 62 2.66 16.30 -0.59
N LYS A 63 3.36 16.63 0.49
CA LYS A 63 4.64 17.36 0.43
C LYS A 63 5.74 16.40 -0.04
N ARG A 64 6.43 16.73 -1.14
CA ARG A 64 7.59 15.94 -1.59
C ARG A 64 8.77 16.12 -0.65
N VAL A 65 9.36 15.00 -0.23
CA VAL A 65 10.67 14.96 0.42
C VAL A 65 11.51 13.86 -0.22
N TYR A 66 12.83 14.01 -0.14
CA TYR A 66 13.79 13.07 -0.71
C TYR A 66 14.59 12.40 0.40
N ILE A 67 14.56 11.07 0.44
CA ILE A 67 15.35 10.27 1.37
C ILE A 67 16.55 9.71 0.62
N PRO A 68 17.79 9.91 1.11
CA PRO A 68 18.98 9.34 0.48
C PRO A 68 18.94 7.80 0.54
N LYS A 69 19.29 7.14 -0.57
CA LYS A 69 19.57 5.70 -0.61
C LYS A 69 21.07 5.43 -0.48
N PRO A 70 21.49 4.24 -0.01
CA PRO A 70 22.91 3.86 0.05
C PRO A 70 23.65 3.95 -1.28
N ASN A 71 22.93 3.77 -2.40
CA ASN A 71 23.49 3.82 -3.76
C ASN A 71 23.57 5.23 -4.37
N GLY A 72 23.45 6.30 -3.56
CA GLY A 72 23.51 7.69 -4.00
C GLY A 72 22.26 8.22 -4.70
N LYS A 73 21.29 7.35 -5.06
CA LYS A 73 19.99 7.79 -5.58
C LYS A 73 19.11 8.31 -4.44
N GLN A 74 18.06 9.08 -4.77
CA GLN A 74 17.07 9.52 -3.78
C GLN A 74 15.74 8.79 -3.95
N ARG A 75 15.09 8.44 -2.82
CA ARG A 75 13.72 7.93 -2.79
C ARG A 75 12.77 9.09 -2.57
N PRO A 76 11.86 9.37 -3.51
CA PRO A 76 10.88 10.42 -3.31
C PRO A 76 9.75 9.90 -2.40
N LEU A 77 9.48 10.61 -1.31
CA LEU A 77 8.38 10.32 -0.37
C LEU A 77 7.36 11.47 -0.41
N GLY A 78 6.09 11.14 -0.21
CA GLY A 78 5.02 12.11 -0.03
C GLY A 78 4.59 12.15 1.42
N ILE A 79 4.65 13.31 2.07
CA ILE A 79 4.15 13.52 3.42
C ILE A 79 2.76 14.18 3.34
N PRO A 80 1.67 13.47 3.66
CA PRO A 80 0.33 14.07 3.75
C PRO A 80 0.24 15.04 4.93
N THR A 81 -0.77 15.92 4.91
CA THR A 81 -1.14 16.74 6.08
C THR A 81 -1.52 15.84 7.26
N VAL A 82 -1.47 16.38 8.47
CA VAL A 82 -1.81 15.59 9.67
C VAL A 82 -3.27 15.14 9.63
N VAL A 83 -4.18 16.01 9.20
CA VAL A 83 -5.60 15.68 9.00
C VAL A 83 -5.75 14.54 8.00
N ASP A 84 -5.08 14.62 6.85
CA ASP A 84 -5.09 13.54 5.85
C ASP A 84 -4.53 12.24 6.40
N ARG A 85 -3.46 12.29 7.22
CA ARG A 85 -2.94 11.08 7.88
C ARG A 85 -3.95 10.47 8.83
N VAL A 86 -4.71 11.27 9.58
CA VAL A 86 -5.77 10.77 10.48
C VAL A 86 -6.87 10.08 9.69
N ILE A 87 -7.37 10.69 8.61
CA ILE A 87 -8.41 10.10 7.76
C ILE A 87 -7.90 8.80 7.12
N GLN A 88 -6.69 8.82 6.55
CA GLN A 88 -6.06 7.64 5.97
C GLN A 88 -5.85 6.51 6.99
N GLN A 89 -5.47 6.86 8.22
CA GLN A 89 -5.31 5.91 9.32
C GLN A 89 -6.66 5.35 9.79
N ALA A 90 -7.72 6.15 9.80
CA ALA A 90 -9.08 5.71 10.09
C ALA A 90 -9.59 4.73 9.02
N MET A 91 -9.32 5.00 7.74
CA MET A 91 -9.60 4.08 6.63
C MET A 91 -8.79 2.79 6.75
N PHE A 92 -7.49 2.89 7.06
CA PHE A 92 -6.62 1.74 7.23
C PHE A 92 -7.13 0.77 8.29
N GLN A 93 -7.61 1.28 9.44
CA GLN A 93 -8.15 0.45 10.53
C GLN A 93 -9.34 -0.39 10.06
N VAL A 94 -10.33 0.25 9.43
CA VAL A 94 -11.55 -0.43 8.99
C VAL A 94 -11.31 -1.34 7.79
N LEU A 95 -10.47 -0.93 6.85
CA LEU A 95 -10.11 -1.79 5.71
C LEU A 95 -9.29 -3.01 6.16
N SER A 96 -8.41 -2.86 7.16
CA SER A 96 -7.66 -3.99 7.72
C SER A 96 -8.59 -5.06 8.29
N GLU A 97 -9.67 -4.66 8.99
CA GLU A 97 -10.67 -5.61 9.51
C GLU A 97 -11.32 -6.45 8.41
N ILE A 98 -11.47 -5.89 7.20
CA ILE A 98 -12.08 -6.57 6.05
C ILE A 98 -11.08 -7.49 5.33
N TYR A 99 -9.84 -7.01 5.17
CA TYR A 99 -8.86 -7.64 4.26
C TYR A 99 -7.83 -8.54 4.95
N GLU A 100 -7.48 -8.28 6.21
CA GLU A 100 -6.51 -9.14 6.93
C GLU A 100 -6.91 -10.63 6.98
N PRO A 101 -8.18 -11.00 7.18
CA PRO A 101 -8.58 -12.42 7.20
C PRO A 101 -8.48 -13.14 5.85
N VAL A 102 -8.33 -12.41 4.74
CA VAL A 102 -8.32 -12.99 3.39
C VAL A 102 -6.97 -12.88 2.69
N PHE A 103 -6.10 -11.99 3.17
CA PHE A 103 -4.75 -11.86 2.66
C PHE A 103 -3.98 -13.17 2.76
N SER A 104 -3.13 -13.43 1.77
CA SER A 104 -2.23 -14.58 1.78
C SER A 104 -1.41 -14.66 3.07
N GLU A 105 -1.26 -15.86 3.62
CA GLU A 105 -0.39 -16.13 4.78
C GLU A 105 1.09 -15.86 4.48
N HIS A 106 1.46 -15.91 3.20
CA HIS A 106 2.80 -15.69 2.66
C HIS A 106 3.12 -14.21 2.37
N SER A 107 2.17 -13.31 2.69
CA SER A 107 2.35 -11.86 2.62
C SER A 107 2.61 -11.28 4.00
N PHE A 108 3.76 -10.62 4.18
CA PHE A 108 4.22 -10.16 5.50
C PHE A 108 4.33 -8.64 5.62
N GLY A 109 4.50 -7.94 4.49
CA GLY A 109 4.84 -6.52 4.47
C GLY A 109 3.73 -5.64 5.04
N PHE A 110 4.06 -4.86 6.07
CA PHE A 110 3.19 -3.84 6.67
C PHE A 110 1.83 -4.34 7.16
N ARG A 111 1.74 -5.60 7.58
CA ARG A 111 0.52 -6.21 8.12
C ARG A 111 0.58 -6.36 9.64
N PRO A 112 -0.53 -6.16 10.38
CA PRO A 112 -0.58 -6.40 11.81
C PRO A 112 -0.15 -7.83 12.16
N GLY A 113 0.74 -7.98 13.15
CA GLY A 113 1.20 -9.30 13.62
C GLY A 113 2.14 -10.04 12.67
N ARG A 114 2.49 -9.48 11.50
CA ARG A 114 3.48 -10.03 10.56
C ARG A 114 4.80 -9.25 10.68
N SER A 115 5.92 -9.91 10.41
CA SER A 115 7.24 -9.28 10.46
C SER A 115 8.20 -9.84 9.43
N ALA A 116 9.26 -9.09 9.12
CA ALA A 116 10.34 -9.55 8.25
C ALA A 116 11.01 -10.83 8.80
N HIS A 117 11.10 -10.98 10.13
CA HIS A 117 11.63 -12.19 10.75
C HIS A 117 10.77 -13.43 10.46
N MET A 118 9.44 -13.27 10.43
CA MET A 118 8.54 -14.37 10.05
C MET A 118 8.69 -14.73 8.57
N ALA A 119 8.80 -13.72 7.70
CA ALA A 119 9.09 -13.93 6.28
C ALA A 119 10.38 -14.73 6.09
N MET A 120 11.47 -14.36 6.77
CA MET A 120 12.74 -15.07 6.71
C MET A 120 12.67 -16.50 7.22
N LYS A 121 11.88 -16.79 8.27
CA LYS A 121 11.68 -18.18 8.73
C LYS A 121 11.02 -19.03 7.65
N GLU A 122 10.08 -18.47 6.90
CA GLU A 122 9.42 -19.18 5.80
C GLU A 122 10.36 -19.38 4.61
N VAL A 123 11.20 -18.40 4.29
CA VAL A 123 12.30 -18.56 3.31
C VAL A 123 13.17 -19.76 3.66
N LEU A 124 13.69 -19.81 4.90
CA LEU A 124 14.56 -20.90 5.35
C LEU A 124 13.85 -22.26 5.31
N LYS A 125 12.55 -22.29 5.63
CA LYS A 125 11.75 -23.51 5.52
C LYS A 125 11.72 -24.04 4.08
N TYR A 126 11.46 -23.20 3.08
CA TYR A 126 11.39 -23.64 1.68
C TYR A 126 12.74 -24.13 1.15
N LEU A 127 13.83 -23.46 1.52
CA LEU A 127 15.19 -23.91 1.17
C LEU A 127 15.47 -25.29 1.77
N ASN A 128 15.16 -25.50 3.05
CA ASN A 128 15.33 -26.80 3.71
C ASN A 128 14.44 -27.92 3.13
N GLU A 129 13.33 -27.57 2.45
CA GLU A 129 12.47 -28.51 1.72
C GLU A 129 12.98 -28.83 0.29
N GLY A 130 14.15 -28.28 -0.09
CA GLY A 130 14.81 -28.49 -1.38
C GLY A 130 14.31 -27.58 -2.51
N TYR A 131 13.70 -26.44 -2.19
CA TYR A 131 13.34 -25.42 -3.19
C TYR A 131 14.46 -24.37 -3.33
N GLU A 132 15.61 -24.81 -3.83
CA GLU A 132 16.86 -24.04 -3.84
C GLU A 132 16.93 -23.03 -4.98
N TRP A 133 16.05 -23.11 -5.99
CA TRP A 133 16.00 -22.16 -7.08
C TRP A 133 15.00 -21.05 -6.77
N ILE A 134 15.48 -19.80 -6.69
CA ILE A 134 14.69 -18.64 -6.31
C ILE A 134 14.50 -17.74 -7.52
N VAL A 135 13.26 -17.36 -7.81
CA VAL A 135 12.93 -16.23 -8.69
C VAL A 135 12.73 -15.00 -7.81
N ASP A 136 13.68 -14.08 -7.84
CA ASP A 136 13.60 -12.80 -7.16
C ASP A 136 12.96 -11.76 -8.08
N LEU A 137 11.74 -11.31 -7.77
CA LEU A 137 10.91 -10.50 -8.65
C LEU A 137 10.88 -9.03 -8.18
N ASP A 138 11.40 -8.12 -9.03
CA ASP A 138 11.38 -6.66 -8.78
C ASP A 138 10.29 -6.01 -9.63
N ILE A 139 9.27 -5.45 -8.97
CA ILE A 139 8.21 -4.67 -9.65
C ILE A 139 8.69 -3.23 -9.86
N GLU A 140 8.71 -2.77 -11.11
CA GLU A 140 9.24 -1.46 -11.44
C GLU A 140 8.36 -0.33 -10.89
N LYS A 141 8.95 0.44 -9.96
CA LYS A 141 8.34 1.64 -9.40
C LYS A 141 6.88 1.40 -9.01
N PHE A 142 6.61 0.31 -8.30
CA PHE A 142 5.25 -0.15 -8.01
C PHE A 142 4.31 0.99 -7.57
N PHE A 143 4.72 1.76 -6.56
CA PHE A 143 3.93 2.89 -6.07
C PHE A 143 3.71 4.00 -7.10
N ASP A 144 4.52 4.12 -8.15
CA ASP A 144 4.32 5.11 -9.20
C ASP A 144 3.47 4.57 -10.37
N THR A 145 3.26 3.24 -10.45
CA THR A 145 2.63 2.57 -11.60
C THR A 145 1.27 1.92 -11.32
N VAL A 146 0.82 1.87 -10.05
CA VAL A 146 -0.50 1.33 -9.69
C VAL A 146 -1.62 2.01 -10.49
N ASN A 147 -2.40 1.22 -11.23
CA ASN A 147 -3.53 1.70 -12.01
C ASN A 147 -4.74 1.95 -11.10
N HIS A 148 -5.24 3.19 -11.05
CA HIS A 148 -6.34 3.58 -10.14
C HIS A 148 -7.65 2.85 -10.45
N ASP A 149 -8.01 2.68 -11.72
CA ASP A 149 -9.27 2.02 -12.09
C ASP A 149 -9.23 0.53 -11.77
N LYS A 150 -8.09 -0.12 -12.03
CA LYS A 150 -7.88 -1.51 -11.63
C LYS A 150 -7.94 -1.68 -10.10
N LEU A 151 -7.30 -0.80 -9.34
CA LEU A 151 -7.34 -0.83 -7.87
C LEU A 151 -8.78 -0.66 -7.35
N ILE A 152 -9.52 0.30 -7.90
CA ILE A 152 -10.92 0.52 -7.52
C ILE A 152 -11.80 -0.68 -7.91
N SER A 153 -11.52 -1.32 -9.05
CA SER A 153 -12.21 -2.57 -9.44
C SER A 153 -11.96 -3.70 -8.45
N ILE A 154 -10.73 -3.87 -7.97
CA ILE A 154 -10.38 -4.89 -6.96
C ILE A 154 -11.06 -4.57 -5.62
N LEU A 155 -11.04 -3.30 -5.19
CA LEU A 155 -11.69 -2.88 -3.94
C LEU A 155 -13.18 -3.19 -3.94
N ARG A 156 -13.87 -2.99 -5.07
CA ARG A 156 -15.32 -3.24 -5.21
C ARG A 156 -15.75 -4.67 -4.91
N GLU A 157 -14.83 -5.62 -4.98
CA GLU A 157 -15.12 -7.03 -4.67
C GLU A 157 -15.49 -7.26 -3.20
N LYS A 158 -15.00 -6.41 -2.28
CA LYS A 158 -15.28 -6.51 -0.83
C LYS A 158 -15.79 -5.21 -0.21
N VAL A 159 -15.58 -4.07 -0.87
CA VAL A 159 -15.99 -2.74 -0.42
C VAL A 159 -16.97 -2.15 -1.43
N ASN A 160 -18.27 -2.25 -1.12
CA ASN A 160 -19.33 -1.66 -1.93
C ASN A 160 -19.91 -0.39 -1.27
N ASP A 161 -19.03 0.53 -0.86
CA ASP A 161 -19.40 1.84 -0.33
C ASP A 161 -18.91 2.94 -1.28
N ALA A 162 -19.85 3.62 -1.94
CA ALA A 162 -19.52 4.62 -2.95
C ALA A 162 -18.79 5.84 -2.39
N THR A 163 -18.97 6.18 -1.11
CA THR A 163 -18.31 7.31 -0.47
C THR A 163 -16.87 6.95 -0.10
N THR A 164 -16.63 5.72 0.38
CA THR A 164 -15.29 5.20 0.63
C THR A 164 -14.48 5.10 -0.65
N LEU A 165 -15.04 4.52 -1.71
CA LEU A 165 -14.35 4.41 -3.01
C LEU A 165 -14.04 5.78 -3.61
N HIS A 166 -14.95 6.75 -3.45
CA HIS A 166 -14.71 8.14 -3.88
C HIS A 166 -13.54 8.76 -3.11
N LEU A 167 -13.50 8.60 -1.79
CA LEU A 167 -12.43 9.14 -0.96
C LEU A 167 -11.06 8.49 -1.26
N ILE A 168 -11.02 7.17 -1.44
CA ILE A 168 -9.81 6.46 -1.89
C ILE A 168 -9.31 7.06 -3.21
N ARG A 169 -10.19 7.21 -4.20
CA ARG A 169 -9.83 7.78 -5.50
C ARG A 169 -9.37 9.24 -5.38
N ALA A 170 -9.97 10.03 -4.48
CA ALA A 170 -9.54 11.39 -4.20
C ALA A 170 -8.11 11.42 -3.63
N TYR A 171 -7.77 10.53 -2.69
CA TYR A 171 -6.41 10.42 -2.15
C TYR A 171 -5.38 10.03 -3.21
N LEU A 172 -5.72 9.07 -4.08
CA LEU A 172 -4.84 8.66 -5.18
C LEU A 172 -4.55 9.79 -6.18
N ARG A 173 -5.47 10.76 -6.31
CA ARG A 173 -5.39 11.89 -7.25
C ARG A 173 -4.96 13.21 -6.64
N ALA A 174 -4.78 13.28 -5.33
CA ALA A 174 -4.49 14.52 -4.59
C ALA A 174 -3.22 15.25 -5.08
N GLY A 175 -2.33 14.54 -5.79
CA GLY A 175 -1.13 15.12 -6.37
C GLY A 175 0.00 15.27 -5.36
N VAL A 176 1.11 15.83 -5.82
CA VAL A 176 2.31 16.09 -5.02
C VAL A 176 2.70 17.55 -5.17
N LEU A 177 2.93 18.23 -4.05
CA LEU A 177 3.53 19.57 -4.03
C LEU A 177 5.05 19.43 -4.01
N GLU A 178 5.69 19.94 -5.06
CA GLU A 178 7.14 19.90 -5.25
C GLU A 178 7.61 21.24 -5.83
N ASN A 179 8.58 21.89 -5.18
CA ASN A 179 9.14 23.19 -5.60
C ASN A 179 8.07 24.28 -5.86
N GLY A 180 7.00 24.29 -5.06
CA GLY A 180 5.89 25.24 -5.21
C GLY A 180 4.88 24.90 -6.31
N LEU A 181 5.10 23.82 -7.07
CA LEU A 181 4.20 23.37 -8.13
C LEU A 181 3.45 22.12 -7.71
N ILE A 182 2.13 22.10 -7.96
CA ILE A 182 1.30 20.91 -7.77
C ILE A 182 1.37 20.08 -9.04
N LYS A 183 1.91 18.87 -8.92
CA LYS A 183 1.86 17.86 -9.99
C LYS A 183 0.69 16.93 -9.72
N SER A 184 -0.24 16.85 -10.66
CA SER A 184 -1.37 15.91 -10.58
C SER A 184 -0.88 14.46 -10.74
N THR A 185 -1.54 13.53 -10.05
CA THR A 185 -1.21 12.10 -10.10
C THR A 185 -2.32 11.35 -10.84
N ILE A 186 -2.00 10.84 -12.02
CA ILE A 186 -2.94 10.08 -12.87
C ILE A 186 -2.79 8.56 -12.66
N ILE A 187 -1.59 8.12 -12.24
CA ILE A 187 -1.24 6.73 -11.90
C ILE A 187 -0.37 6.70 -10.63
N GLY A 188 -0.37 5.58 -9.92
CA GLY A 188 0.40 5.38 -8.71
C GLY A 188 -0.35 5.74 -7.42
N THR A 189 0.28 5.50 -6.27
CA THR A 189 -0.20 5.82 -4.92
C THR A 189 0.92 6.53 -4.14
N PRO A 190 0.61 7.59 -3.37
CA PRO A 190 1.64 8.33 -2.63
C PRO A 190 2.44 7.41 -1.70
N GLN A 191 3.77 7.41 -1.82
CA GLN A 191 4.65 6.71 -0.89
C GLN A 191 4.63 7.44 0.46
N GLY A 192 4.24 6.78 1.55
CA GLY A 192 4.28 7.33 2.92
C GLY A 192 2.94 7.57 3.60
N GLY A 193 1.81 7.39 2.90
CA GLY A 193 0.47 7.45 3.50
C GLY A 193 0.04 6.11 4.10
N PRO A 194 -0.61 6.07 5.29
CA PRO A 194 -1.15 4.83 5.87
C PRO A 194 -2.09 4.08 4.93
N VAL A 195 -2.93 4.80 4.17
CA VAL A 195 -3.87 4.17 3.24
C VAL A 195 -3.16 3.52 2.05
N SER A 196 -2.07 4.12 1.57
CA SER A 196 -1.31 3.60 0.43
C SER A 196 -0.78 2.19 0.69
N VAL A 197 -0.38 1.91 1.93
CA VAL A 197 0.17 0.62 2.36
C VAL A 197 -0.87 -0.50 2.20
N ILE A 198 -2.06 -0.31 2.78
CA ILE A 198 -3.12 -1.33 2.68
C ILE A 198 -3.62 -1.47 1.23
N LEU A 199 -3.75 -0.37 0.49
CA LEU A 199 -4.14 -0.42 -0.92
C LEU A 199 -3.15 -1.22 -1.76
N SER A 200 -1.85 -1.10 -1.46
CA SER A 200 -0.80 -1.87 -2.11
C SER A 200 -0.94 -3.36 -1.86
N ASN A 201 -1.19 -3.76 -0.61
CA ASN A 201 -1.43 -5.15 -0.26
C ASN A 201 -2.72 -5.69 -0.88
N ILE A 202 -3.81 -4.92 -0.92
CA ILE A 202 -5.06 -5.29 -1.62
C ILE A 202 -4.81 -5.53 -3.11
N TYR A 203 -3.98 -4.70 -3.75
CA TYR A 203 -3.67 -4.84 -5.16
C TYR A 203 -2.85 -6.10 -5.44
N LEU A 204 -1.79 -6.33 -4.65
CA LEU A 204 -0.86 -7.43 -4.82
C LEU A 204 -1.38 -8.77 -4.26
N ASP A 205 -2.40 -8.77 -3.40
CA ASP A 205 -3.05 -10.02 -2.98
C ASP A 205 -3.65 -10.78 -4.17
N LYS A 206 -4.05 -10.09 -5.25
CA LYS A 206 -4.43 -10.76 -6.50
C LYS A 206 -3.31 -11.58 -7.09
N PHE A 207 -2.07 -11.11 -6.98
CA PHE A 207 -0.90 -11.86 -7.40
C PHE A 207 -0.63 -13.02 -6.44
N ASP A 208 -0.74 -12.80 -5.13
CA ASP A 208 -0.58 -13.86 -4.13
C ASP A 208 -1.57 -15.02 -4.39
N LYS A 209 -2.85 -14.72 -4.65
CA LYS A 209 -3.87 -15.73 -4.97
C LYS A 209 -3.57 -16.48 -6.26
N GLU A 210 -2.98 -15.83 -7.25
CA GLU A 210 -2.53 -16.50 -8.46
C GLU A 210 -1.37 -17.48 -8.16
N LEU A 211 -0.40 -17.08 -7.33
CA LEU A 211 0.71 -17.95 -6.92
C LEU A 211 0.21 -19.13 -6.08
N GLU A 212 -0.73 -18.91 -5.16
CA GLU A 212 -1.40 -19.95 -4.38
C GLU A 212 -2.15 -20.93 -5.29
N THR A 213 -2.90 -20.44 -6.28
CA THR A 213 -3.63 -21.28 -7.25
C THR A 213 -2.68 -22.16 -8.08
N ARG A 214 -1.47 -21.67 -8.35
CA ARG A 214 -0.41 -22.43 -9.02
C ARG A 214 0.38 -23.35 -8.09
N ASN A 215 0.04 -23.38 -6.80
CA ASN A 215 0.74 -24.13 -5.76
C ASN A 215 2.25 -23.81 -5.71
N LEU A 216 2.61 -22.54 -5.90
CA LEU A 216 3.98 -22.07 -5.81
C LEU A 216 4.33 -21.73 -4.36
N ARG A 217 5.59 -21.95 -3.98
CA ARG A 217 6.15 -21.49 -2.70
C ARG A 217 6.66 -20.08 -2.91
N PHE A 218 6.20 -19.13 -2.10
CA PHE A 218 6.64 -17.74 -2.23
C PHE A 218 6.60 -17.05 -0.88
N VAL A 219 7.30 -15.92 -0.81
CA VAL A 219 7.26 -14.98 0.31
C VAL A 219 7.19 -13.59 -0.28
N ARG A 220 6.22 -12.78 0.14
CA ARG A 220 6.07 -11.38 -0.29
C ARG A 220 6.18 -10.42 0.90
N TYR A 221 7.01 -9.40 0.74
CA TYR A 221 7.11 -8.28 1.65
C TYR A 221 6.91 -6.97 0.90
N ALA A 222 5.71 -6.39 1.01
CA ALA A 222 5.30 -5.24 0.21
C ALA A 222 5.34 -5.55 -1.31
N ASP A 223 6.15 -4.83 -2.08
CA ASP A 223 6.37 -5.06 -3.51
C ASP A 223 7.48 -6.08 -3.80
N ASP A 224 8.34 -6.41 -2.82
CA ASP A 224 9.38 -7.43 -2.96
C ASP A 224 8.74 -8.83 -2.84
N CYS A 225 8.93 -9.67 -3.87
CA CYS A 225 8.38 -11.02 -3.91
C CYS A 225 9.41 -12.02 -4.42
N ILE A 226 9.63 -13.09 -3.66
CA ILE A 226 10.51 -14.19 -4.05
C ILE A 226 9.71 -15.49 -4.15
N ILE A 227 9.98 -16.27 -5.20
CA ILE A 227 9.28 -17.52 -5.51
C ILE A 227 10.29 -18.66 -5.57
N PHE A 228 10.01 -19.76 -4.88
CA PHE A 228 10.90 -20.89 -4.72
C PHE A 228 10.44 -22.08 -5.57
N VAL A 229 11.38 -22.71 -6.29
CA VAL A 229 11.17 -23.88 -7.14
C VAL A 229 12.36 -24.85 -7.03
N LYS A 230 12.21 -26.06 -7.58
CA LYS A 230 13.21 -27.13 -7.43
C LYS A 230 14.21 -27.23 -8.59
N SER A 231 14.06 -26.45 -9.65
CA SER A 231 14.98 -26.49 -10.79
C SER A 231 15.05 -25.17 -11.53
N GLU A 232 16.19 -24.88 -12.14
CA GLU A 232 16.42 -23.70 -12.97
C GLU A 232 15.42 -23.61 -14.13
N MET A 233 15.12 -24.74 -14.79
CA MET A 233 14.12 -24.80 -15.85
C MET A 233 12.74 -24.37 -15.35
N SER A 234 12.38 -24.78 -14.13
CA SER A 234 11.13 -24.36 -13.50
C SER A 234 11.17 -22.86 -13.16
N ALA A 235 12.30 -22.35 -12.68
CA ALA A 235 12.47 -20.94 -12.33
C ALA A 235 12.26 -20.05 -13.55
N ASN A 236 12.92 -20.36 -14.67
CA ASN A 236 12.75 -19.66 -15.94
C ASN A 236 11.30 -19.68 -16.44
N ARG A 237 10.65 -20.85 -16.40
CA ARG A 237 9.25 -21.01 -16.82
C ARG A 237 8.30 -20.19 -15.93
N VAL A 238 8.49 -20.26 -14.61
CA VAL A 238 7.68 -19.53 -13.62
C VAL A 238 7.87 -18.04 -13.81
N MET A 239 9.12 -17.54 -13.84
CA MET A 239 9.47 -16.14 -14.05
C MET A 239 8.74 -15.55 -15.27
N LYS A 240 8.88 -16.18 -16.44
CA LYS A 240 8.21 -15.71 -17.68
C LYS A 240 6.68 -15.67 -17.52
N SER A 241 6.11 -16.70 -16.90
CA SER A 241 4.66 -16.82 -16.74
C SER A 241 4.08 -15.83 -15.74
N VAL A 242 4.73 -15.61 -14.59
CA VAL A 242 4.27 -14.68 -13.55
C VAL A 242 4.44 -13.23 -13.99
N THR A 243 5.54 -12.90 -14.67
CA THR A 243 5.74 -11.57 -15.27
C THR A 243 4.64 -11.25 -16.27
N SER A 244 4.35 -12.16 -17.20
CA SER A 244 3.27 -11.97 -18.18
C SER A 244 1.90 -11.82 -17.50
N TRP A 245 1.67 -12.49 -16.37
CA TRP A 245 0.43 -12.37 -15.62
C TRP A 245 0.32 -11.00 -14.94
N LEU A 246 1.38 -10.53 -14.25
CA LEU A 246 1.44 -9.22 -13.60
C LEU A 246 1.16 -8.09 -14.61
N GLU A 247 1.83 -8.12 -15.77
CA GLU A 247 1.68 -7.11 -16.81
C GLU A 247 0.26 -7.09 -17.39
N ARG A 248 -0.34 -8.26 -17.67
CA ARG A 248 -1.66 -8.32 -18.31
C ARG A 248 -2.83 -8.14 -17.36
N LYS A 249 -2.71 -8.64 -16.12
CA LYS A 249 -3.84 -8.69 -15.17
C LYS A 249 -3.81 -7.54 -14.18
N LEU A 250 -2.62 -7.08 -13.80
CA LEU A 250 -2.40 -6.01 -12.84
C LEU A 250 -1.75 -4.77 -13.48
N PHE A 251 -1.41 -4.77 -14.77
CA PHE A 251 -0.80 -3.62 -15.45
C PHE A 251 0.50 -3.13 -14.78
N LEU A 252 1.21 -4.04 -14.11
CA LEU A 252 2.49 -3.75 -13.45
C LEU A 252 3.63 -4.25 -14.32
N LYS A 253 4.68 -3.45 -14.46
CA LYS A 253 5.92 -3.84 -15.15
C LYS A 253 6.89 -4.49 -14.19
N VAL A 254 7.58 -5.52 -14.66
CA VAL A 254 8.64 -6.21 -13.90
C VAL A 254 10.00 -5.81 -14.46
N SER A 255 10.97 -5.61 -13.58
CA SER A 255 12.29 -5.14 -13.98
C SER A 255 13.12 -6.28 -14.56
N ALA A 256 13.33 -6.27 -15.87
CA ALA A 256 14.10 -7.30 -16.56
C ALA A 256 15.57 -7.38 -16.10
N THR A 257 16.13 -6.28 -15.59
CA THR A 257 17.55 -6.20 -15.19
C THR A 257 17.79 -6.54 -13.72
N LYS A 258 16.75 -6.50 -12.89
CA LYS A 258 16.86 -6.81 -11.46
C LYS A 258 16.13 -8.08 -11.06
N THR A 259 15.21 -8.55 -11.90
CA THR A 259 14.60 -9.86 -11.69
C THR A 259 15.62 -10.92 -12.06
N ILE A 260 16.01 -11.73 -11.09
CA ILE A 260 17.10 -12.68 -11.22
C ILE A 260 16.69 -14.07 -10.73
N ILE A 261 17.34 -15.08 -11.28
CA ILE A 261 17.26 -16.46 -10.79
C ILE A 261 18.51 -16.69 -9.93
N LEU A 262 18.30 -17.12 -8.70
CA LEU A 262 19.35 -17.42 -7.74
C LEU A 262 19.30 -18.92 -7.40
N PHE A 263 20.46 -19.46 -7.04
CA PHE A 263 20.59 -20.77 -6.41
C PHE A 263 20.98 -20.53 -4.95
N GLY A 264 20.19 -21.08 -4.03
CA GLY A 264 20.29 -20.89 -2.57
C GLY A 264 20.91 -22.06 -1.84
#